data_AF-A0A8T2VPY3-F1
#
_entry.id   AF-A0A8T2VPY3-F1
#
_cell.length_a   1.000
_cell.length_b   1.000
_cell.length_c   1.000
_cell.angle_alpha   90.00
_cell.angle_beta   90.00
_cell.angle_gamma   90.00
#
_symmetry.space_group_name_H-M   'P 1'
#
loop_
_entity.id
_entity.type
_entity.pdbx_description
1 polymer ?
#
loop_
_entity_poly.entity_id
_entity_poly.type
_entity_poly.pdbx_seq_one_letter_code
_entity_poly.pdbx_strand_id
1 'polypeptide(L)'
;MPTTRSQARAAPRARRVSRSTTIKKHQKTVNKRKAEQNTPSKDSILINRAPVLTLWAAVVAEREGFSFQEGLTYGRWVSGMLAQSKGRSLGIYEAREKTEAEKEARKRRDEQLGVHRIDTFGMHVPVVKVAGGENHAVSEGKPIDPGSVYSYLLKAFKGDESTLNAVKEAMQALAESIPKEQLEAGKRTYNLYEQFRPEWKGWGGKGHLDLDLIRNLAGSEGNE
;
A
#
# COMPACT_ATOMS: atom_id res chain seq x y z
N MET A 1 51.14 -6.78 -64.95
CA MET A 1 51.25 -6.08 -63.64
C MET A 1 49.84 -5.79 -63.14
N PRO A 2 49.58 -5.97 -61.84
CA PRO A 2 48.37 -6.60 -61.28
C PRO A 2 47.29 -5.54 -60.95
N THR A 3 46.08 -5.84 -60.46
CA THR A 3 45.82 -5.95 -59.00
C THR A 3 44.36 -6.39 -58.73
N THR A 4 44.26 -7.40 -57.87
CA THR A 4 43.18 -7.75 -56.90
C THR A 4 41.78 -8.20 -57.36
N ARG A 5 41.68 -9.54 -57.42
CA ARG A 5 40.51 -10.38 -57.13
C ARG A 5 40.05 -10.17 -55.68
N SER A 6 38.86 -9.61 -55.49
CA SER A 6 38.20 -9.48 -54.18
C SER A 6 37.63 -10.84 -53.74
N GLN A 7 38.07 -11.34 -52.59
CA GLN A 7 37.56 -12.55 -51.96
C GLN A 7 36.26 -12.25 -51.20
N ALA A 8 35.19 -12.97 -51.52
CA ALA A 8 33.98 -13.02 -50.71
C ALA A 8 34.25 -13.82 -49.43
N ARG A 9 34.05 -13.18 -48.27
CA ARG A 9 34.16 -13.80 -46.95
C ARG A 9 32.76 -14.04 -46.40
N ALA A 10 32.37 -15.31 -46.27
CA ALA A 10 31.10 -15.72 -45.69
C ALA A 10 31.07 -15.46 -44.17
N ALA A 11 29.98 -14.88 -43.67
CA ALA A 11 29.73 -14.67 -42.23
C ALA A 11 29.25 -15.97 -41.56
N PRO A 12 29.56 -16.20 -40.26
CA PRO A 12 29.11 -17.40 -39.56
C PRO A 12 27.65 -17.24 -39.10
N ARG A 13 26.85 -18.30 -39.30
CA ARG A 13 25.50 -18.43 -38.74
C ARG A 13 25.57 -18.50 -37.21
N ALA A 14 25.07 -17.47 -36.53
CA ALA A 14 24.88 -17.49 -35.09
C ALA A 14 23.79 -18.50 -34.69
N ARG A 15 24.18 -19.45 -33.84
CA ARG A 15 23.34 -20.49 -33.27
C ARG A 15 22.40 -19.87 -32.23
N ARG A 16 21.10 -19.82 -32.52
CA ARG A 16 20.04 -19.28 -31.66
C ARG A 16 19.81 -20.22 -30.46
N VAL A 17 20.51 -19.98 -29.36
CA VAL A 17 20.30 -20.71 -28.10
C VAL A 17 19.01 -20.23 -27.43
N SER A 18 18.21 -21.21 -27.04
CA SER A 18 16.86 -21.17 -26.46
C SER A 18 16.77 -20.43 -25.11
N ARG A 19 16.75 -19.09 -25.13
CA ARG A 19 16.43 -18.25 -23.93
C ARG A 19 14.98 -18.37 -23.44
N SER A 20 14.07 -18.93 -24.24
CA SER A 20 12.63 -18.94 -23.94
C SER A 20 12.19 -19.94 -22.86
N THR A 21 12.94 -21.01 -22.62
CA THR A 21 12.54 -22.08 -21.68
C THR A 21 12.88 -21.75 -20.23
N THR A 22 13.96 -21.01 -19.97
CA THR A 22 14.40 -20.62 -18.62
C THR A 22 13.49 -19.55 -18.01
N ILE A 23 13.07 -18.56 -18.79
CA ILE A 23 12.13 -17.51 -18.34
C ILE A 23 10.76 -18.10 -18.00
N LYS A 24 10.25 -19.03 -18.84
CA LYS A 24 8.98 -19.72 -18.61
C LYS A 24 9.01 -20.61 -17.35
N LYS A 25 10.14 -21.28 -17.07
CA LYS A 25 10.31 -22.06 -15.83
C LYS A 25 10.31 -21.16 -14.60
N HIS A 26 11.02 -20.03 -14.64
CA HIS A 26 11.10 -19.08 -13.51
C HIS A 26 9.74 -18.44 -13.20
N GLN A 27 8.96 -18.03 -14.22
CA GLN A 27 7.60 -17.54 -14.04
C GLN A 27 6.64 -18.61 -13.50
N LYS A 28 6.80 -19.87 -13.92
CA LYS A 28 5.96 -20.98 -13.44
C LYS A 28 6.22 -21.31 -11.98
N THR A 29 7.48 -21.23 -11.51
CA THR A 29 7.83 -21.41 -10.09
C THR A 29 7.39 -20.25 -9.21
N VAL A 30 7.48 -19.01 -9.69
CA VAL A 30 6.96 -17.83 -8.96
C VAL A 30 5.43 -17.89 -8.85
N ASN A 31 4.74 -18.24 -9.94
CA ASN A 31 3.28 -18.37 -9.92
C ASN A 31 2.80 -19.55 -9.05
N LYS A 32 3.57 -20.64 -8.98
CA LYS A 32 3.25 -21.79 -8.11
C LYS A 32 3.42 -21.44 -6.62
N ARG A 33 4.50 -20.77 -6.23
CA ARG A 33 4.68 -20.27 -4.85
C ARG A 33 3.57 -19.30 -4.45
N LYS A 34 3.16 -18.42 -5.37
CA LYS A 34 2.06 -17.46 -5.15
C LYS A 34 0.69 -18.15 -5.02
N ALA A 35 0.48 -19.28 -5.70
CA ALA A 35 -0.74 -20.07 -5.60
C ALA A 35 -0.80 -20.93 -4.32
N GLU A 36 0.33 -21.50 -3.88
CA GLU A 36 0.42 -22.26 -2.62
C GLU A 36 0.29 -21.35 -1.38
N GLN A 37 0.79 -20.11 -1.46
CA GLN A 37 0.56 -19.04 -0.47
C GLN A 37 -0.87 -18.49 -0.45
N ASN A 38 -1.72 -18.81 -1.45
CA ASN A 38 -3.10 -18.33 -1.55
C ASN A 38 -4.14 -19.34 -1.06
N THR A 39 -3.71 -20.46 -0.46
CA THR A 39 -4.65 -21.34 0.26
C THR A 39 -4.93 -20.69 1.61
N PRO A 40 -6.17 -20.23 1.89
CA PRO A 40 -6.44 -19.49 3.11
C PRO A 40 -6.17 -20.39 4.33
N SER A 41 -5.30 -19.92 5.23
CA SER A 41 -5.08 -20.55 6.53
C SER A 41 -6.36 -20.54 7.37
N LYS A 42 -6.38 -21.29 8.48
CA LYS A 42 -7.50 -21.24 9.44
C LYS A 42 -7.72 -19.84 10.00
N ASP A 43 -6.68 -19.01 10.03
CA ASP A 43 -6.64 -17.63 10.52
C ASP A 43 -6.85 -16.62 9.38
N SER A 44 -7.84 -16.89 8.51
CA SER A 44 -8.17 -16.00 7.38
C SER A 44 -9.51 -15.27 7.55
N ILE A 45 -9.53 -13.98 7.21
CA ILE A 45 -10.72 -13.14 7.22
C ILE A 45 -11.06 -12.60 5.83
N LEU A 46 -12.35 -12.63 5.47
CA LEU A 46 -12.86 -12.06 4.22
C LEU A 46 -13.14 -10.56 4.38
N ILE A 47 -12.30 -9.70 3.82
CA ILE A 47 -12.32 -8.25 4.04
C ILE A 47 -11.96 -7.45 2.79
N ASN A 48 -12.39 -6.19 2.75
CA ASN A 48 -12.00 -5.24 1.71
C ASN A 48 -10.55 -4.76 1.90
N ARG A 49 -9.90 -4.34 0.81
CA ARG A 49 -8.53 -3.80 0.85
C ARG A 49 -8.38 -2.49 1.61
N ALA A 50 -9.39 -1.61 1.54
CA ALA A 50 -9.36 -0.27 2.14
C ALA A 50 -9.20 -0.29 3.67
N PRO A 51 -10.00 -1.04 4.45
CA PRO A 51 -9.80 -1.11 5.91
C PRO A 51 -8.45 -1.73 6.29
N VAL A 52 -7.97 -2.73 5.54
CA VAL A 52 -6.64 -3.33 5.77
C VAL A 52 -5.53 -2.30 5.54
N LEU A 53 -5.61 -1.52 4.46
CA LEU A 53 -4.62 -0.47 4.18
C LEU A 53 -4.67 0.66 5.21
N THR A 54 -5.87 1.03 5.67
CA THR A 54 -6.03 2.05 6.72
C THR A 54 -5.38 1.60 8.02
N LEU A 55 -5.59 0.36 8.45
CA LEU A 55 -4.96 -0.17 9.66
C LEU A 55 -3.44 -0.27 9.51
N TRP A 56 -2.95 -0.78 8.36
CA TRP A 56 -1.52 -0.91 8.11
C TRP A 56 -0.81 0.45 8.13
N ALA A 57 -1.36 1.46 7.47
CA ALA A 57 -0.79 2.81 7.49
C ALA A 57 -0.81 3.43 8.90
N ALA A 58 -1.83 3.14 9.72
CA ALA A 58 -1.86 3.59 11.11
C ALA A 58 -0.75 2.94 11.96
N VAL A 59 -0.51 1.63 11.79
CA VAL A 59 0.58 0.90 12.46
C VAL A 59 1.95 1.42 12.03
N VAL A 60 2.14 1.70 10.74
CA VAL A 60 3.40 2.29 10.24
C VAL A 60 3.62 3.68 10.83
N ALA A 61 2.58 4.53 10.87
CA ALA A 61 2.69 5.85 11.49
C ALA A 61 3.05 5.77 12.99
N GLU A 62 2.45 4.82 13.72
CA GLU A 62 2.81 4.54 15.12
C GLU A 62 4.29 4.15 15.24
N ARG A 63 4.77 3.29 14.34
CA ARG A 63 6.19 2.90 14.27
C ARG A 63 7.13 4.06 13.91
N GLU A 64 6.66 5.02 13.13
CA GLU A 64 7.36 6.27 12.79
C GLU A 64 7.43 7.26 13.97
N GLY A 65 6.60 7.06 15.00
CA GLY A 65 6.61 7.82 16.26
C GLY A 65 5.38 8.70 16.49
N PHE A 66 4.34 8.57 15.65
CA PHE A 66 3.06 9.26 15.85
C PHE A 66 2.17 8.50 16.84
N SER A 67 1.15 9.16 17.39
CA SER A 67 0.13 8.45 18.17
C SER A 67 -0.67 7.52 17.25
N PHE A 68 -1.18 6.41 17.77
CA PHE A 68 -2.06 5.53 16.98
C PHE A 68 -3.33 6.27 16.52
N GLN A 69 -3.83 7.23 17.31
CA GLN A 69 -4.98 8.05 16.93
C GLN A 69 -4.65 8.93 15.72
N GLU A 70 -3.50 9.60 15.70
CA GLU A 70 -3.00 10.32 14.53
C GLU A 70 -2.88 9.37 13.32
N GLY A 71 -2.24 8.21 13.53
CA GLY A 71 -2.06 7.17 12.52
C GLY A 71 -3.38 6.69 11.89
N LEU A 72 -4.46 6.55 12.67
CA LEU A 72 -5.79 6.21 12.16
C LEU A 72 -6.28 7.26 11.15
N THR A 73 -6.12 8.55 11.46
CA THR A 73 -6.51 9.63 10.55
C THR A 73 -5.67 9.60 9.26
N TYR A 74 -4.36 9.37 9.38
CA TYR A 74 -3.44 9.29 8.25
C TYR A 74 -3.78 8.11 7.35
N GLY A 75 -3.97 6.93 7.92
CA GLY A 75 -4.35 5.73 7.20
C GLY A 75 -5.71 5.83 6.52
N ARG A 76 -6.66 6.58 7.11
CA ARG A 76 -7.95 6.88 6.45
C ARG A 76 -7.76 7.76 5.23
N TRP A 77 -6.92 8.79 5.33
CA TRP A 77 -6.62 9.68 4.22
C TRP A 77 -5.86 8.95 3.09
N VAL A 78 -4.82 8.18 3.43
CA VAL A 78 -4.02 7.39 2.47
C VAL A 78 -4.90 6.42 1.70
N SER A 79 -5.74 5.63 2.39
CA SER A 79 -6.59 4.65 1.72
C SER A 79 -7.65 5.31 0.84
N GLY A 80 -8.22 6.44 1.27
CA GLY A 80 -9.18 7.22 0.50
C GLY A 80 -8.56 7.77 -0.78
N MET A 81 -7.36 8.35 -0.71
CA MET A 81 -6.66 8.88 -1.87
C MET A 81 -6.31 7.78 -2.88
N LEU A 82 -5.82 6.63 -2.42
CA LEU A 82 -5.51 5.50 -3.30
C LEU A 82 -6.75 4.87 -3.91
N ALA A 83 -7.85 4.78 -3.16
CA ALA A 83 -9.15 4.35 -3.68
C ALA A 83 -9.68 5.30 -4.76
N GLN A 84 -9.61 6.61 -4.54
CA GLN A 84 -9.98 7.63 -5.53
C GLN A 84 -9.14 7.53 -6.81
N SER A 85 -7.81 7.38 -6.67
CA SER A 85 -6.93 7.15 -7.81
C SER A 85 -7.29 5.88 -8.58
N LYS A 86 -7.54 4.78 -7.85
CA LYS A 86 -7.92 3.51 -8.46
C LYS A 86 -9.29 3.59 -9.15
N GLY A 87 -10.27 4.23 -8.53
CA GLY A 87 -11.61 4.39 -9.09
C GLY A 87 -11.59 5.19 -10.39
N ARG A 88 -10.78 6.27 -10.47
CA ARG A 88 -10.55 7.01 -11.72
C ARG A 88 -9.92 6.14 -12.80
N SER A 89 -8.89 5.35 -12.45
CA SER A 89 -8.25 4.43 -13.41
C SER A 89 -9.17 3.33 -13.94
N LEU A 90 -10.24 3.02 -13.20
CA LEU A 90 -11.24 2.02 -13.58
C LEU A 90 -12.47 2.65 -14.26
N GLY A 91 -12.51 3.98 -14.43
CA GLY A 91 -13.67 4.70 -14.97
C GLY A 91 -14.88 4.74 -14.03
N ILE A 92 -14.70 4.40 -12.75
CA ILE A 92 -15.78 4.42 -11.73
C ILE A 92 -16.03 5.84 -11.24
N TYR A 93 -14.97 6.64 -11.19
CA TYR A 93 -15.05 8.07 -10.90
C TYR A 93 -14.64 8.84 -12.14
N GLU A 94 -15.46 9.82 -12.52
CA GLU A 94 -15.06 10.79 -13.53
C GLU A 94 -13.96 11.69 -12.96
N ALA A 95 -12.90 11.87 -13.74
CA ALA A 95 -11.92 12.89 -13.46
C ALA A 95 -12.53 14.25 -13.81
N ARG A 96 -13.28 14.85 -12.89
CA ARG A 96 -13.62 16.27 -13.02
C ARG A 96 -12.38 17.10 -12.73
N GLU A 97 -11.94 17.88 -13.72
CA GLU A 97 -10.97 18.93 -13.46
C GLU A 97 -11.60 19.98 -12.56
N LYS A 98 -10.92 20.27 -11.44
CA LYS A 98 -11.30 21.40 -10.58
C LYS A 98 -10.93 22.68 -11.30
N THR A 99 -11.86 23.62 -11.35
CA THR A 99 -11.60 24.98 -11.85
C THR A 99 -10.54 25.66 -10.99
N GLU A 100 -9.85 26.66 -11.54
CA GLU A 100 -8.87 27.45 -10.78
C GLU A 100 -9.52 28.13 -9.56
N ALA A 101 -10.77 28.57 -9.69
CA ALA A 101 -11.54 29.13 -8.57
C ALA A 101 -11.75 28.10 -7.44
N GLU A 102 -12.06 26.84 -7.75
CA GLU A 102 -12.22 25.77 -6.76
C GLU A 102 -10.87 25.40 -6.11
N LYS A 103 -9.78 25.39 -6.88
CA LYS A 103 -8.42 25.15 -6.36
C LYS A 103 -8.00 26.26 -5.40
N GLU A 104 -8.22 27.52 -5.77
CA GLU A 104 -7.88 28.69 -4.95
C GLU A 104 -8.75 28.76 -3.70
N ALA A 105 -10.06 28.49 -3.80
CA ALA A 105 -10.95 28.40 -2.64
C ALA A 105 -10.52 27.30 -1.67
N ARG A 106 -10.05 26.15 -2.17
CA ARG A 106 -9.48 25.10 -1.33
C ARG A 106 -8.18 25.56 -0.66
N LYS A 107 -7.27 26.19 -1.41
CA LYS A 107 -6.01 26.70 -0.86
C LYS A 107 -6.25 27.69 0.27
N ARG A 108 -7.13 28.68 0.06
CA ARG A 108 -7.52 29.62 1.11
C ARG A 108 -8.11 28.95 2.34
N ARG A 109 -8.94 27.91 2.15
CA ARG A 109 -9.50 27.12 3.26
C ARG A 109 -8.40 26.37 4.02
N ASP A 110 -7.51 25.69 3.31
CA ASP A 110 -6.41 24.94 3.89
C ASP A 110 -5.47 25.90 4.67
N GLU A 111 -5.22 27.11 4.17
CA GLU A 111 -4.46 28.15 4.87
C GLU A 111 -5.18 28.66 6.13
N GLN A 112 -6.48 28.96 6.05
CA GLN A 112 -7.29 29.40 7.20
C GLN A 112 -7.37 28.34 8.31
N LEU A 113 -7.37 27.06 7.93
CA LEU A 113 -7.34 25.95 8.87
C LEU A 113 -5.94 25.67 9.42
N GLY A 114 -4.87 26.30 8.90
CA GLY A 114 -3.51 26.01 9.31
C GLY A 114 -3.03 24.61 8.89
N VAL A 115 -3.47 24.15 7.71
CA VAL A 115 -3.06 22.84 7.18
C VAL A 115 -1.57 22.83 6.86
N HIS A 116 -0.85 21.88 7.43
CA HIS A 116 0.55 21.59 7.12
C HIS A 116 0.71 20.14 6.65
N ARG A 117 1.93 19.73 6.30
CA ARG A 117 2.21 18.40 5.77
C ARG A 117 3.09 17.62 6.72
N ILE A 118 2.73 16.36 6.92
CA ILE A 118 3.54 15.36 7.62
C ILE A 118 3.85 14.23 6.65
N ASP A 119 5.09 13.75 6.72
CA ASP A 119 5.56 12.61 5.95
C ASP A 119 5.36 11.34 6.76
N THR A 120 4.56 10.44 6.21
CA THR A 120 4.29 9.12 6.81
C THR A 120 3.89 8.16 5.70
N PHE A 121 4.27 6.90 5.81
CA PHE A 121 3.92 5.88 4.82
C PHE A 121 4.39 6.24 3.39
N GLY A 122 5.44 7.06 3.25
CA GLY A 122 5.91 7.59 1.96
C GLY A 122 5.02 8.64 1.31
N MET A 123 4.10 9.25 2.07
CA MET A 123 3.09 10.17 1.55
C MET A 123 3.11 11.50 2.34
N HIS A 124 2.88 12.61 1.63
CA HIS A 124 2.70 13.94 2.23
C HIS A 124 1.26 14.16 2.69
N VAL A 125 0.93 13.71 3.90
CA VAL A 125 -0.44 13.79 4.45
C VAL A 125 -0.75 15.24 4.88
N PRO A 126 -1.86 15.85 4.40
CA PRO A 126 -2.32 17.15 4.88
C PRO A 126 -2.93 16.98 6.26
N VAL A 127 -2.45 17.73 7.24
CA VAL A 127 -2.87 17.63 8.63
C VAL A 127 -3.15 19.00 9.22
N VAL A 128 -3.94 19.04 10.29
CA VAL A 128 -4.16 20.23 11.11
C VAL A 128 -4.03 19.86 12.58
N LYS A 129 -3.47 20.79 13.37
CA LYS A 129 -3.35 20.63 14.81
C LYS A 129 -4.69 20.86 15.49
N VAL A 130 -5.23 19.84 16.15
CA VAL A 130 -6.51 19.94 16.87
C VAL A 130 -6.31 20.41 18.32
N ALA A 131 -7.39 20.75 19.02
CA ALA A 131 -7.34 21.31 20.39
C ALA A 131 -6.61 20.42 21.43
N GLY A 132 -6.40 19.14 21.14
CA GLY A 132 -5.61 18.21 21.97
C GLY A 132 -4.11 18.17 21.65
N GLY A 133 -3.62 18.96 20.70
CA GLY A 133 -2.21 19.00 20.29
C GLY A 133 -1.80 17.96 19.25
N GLU A 134 -2.64 16.97 18.98
CA GLU A 134 -2.46 15.98 17.91
C GLU A 134 -2.63 16.60 16.52
N ASN A 135 -1.99 16.01 15.52
CA ASN A 135 -2.16 16.36 14.12
C ASN A 135 -3.10 15.37 13.43
N HIS A 136 -4.28 15.84 13.03
CA HIS A 136 -5.27 14.99 12.36
C HIS A 136 -5.26 15.26 10.86
N ALA A 137 -5.29 14.20 10.05
CA ALA A 137 -5.39 14.35 8.60
C ALA A 137 -6.67 15.10 8.19
N VAL A 138 -6.57 15.90 7.13
CA VAL A 138 -7.68 16.68 6.60
C VAL A 138 -8.23 16.04 5.32
N SER A 139 -9.53 15.77 5.32
CA SER A 139 -10.27 15.34 4.13
C SER A 139 -11.48 16.23 3.93
N GLU A 140 -11.74 16.63 2.68
CA GLU A 140 -12.88 17.48 2.32
C GLU A 140 -12.96 18.81 3.13
N GLY A 141 -11.81 19.29 3.61
CA GLY A 141 -11.69 20.53 4.39
C GLY A 141 -12.10 20.38 5.85
N LYS A 142 -12.13 19.16 6.40
CA LYS A 142 -12.36 18.90 7.82
C LYS A 142 -11.29 17.95 8.36
N PRO A 143 -10.84 18.12 9.62
CA PRO A 143 -10.04 17.10 10.29
C PRO A 143 -10.83 15.78 10.38
N ILE A 144 -10.15 14.67 10.14
CA ILE A 144 -10.72 13.32 10.28
C ILE A 144 -10.74 12.97 11.76
N ASP A 145 -11.91 12.60 12.27
CA ASP A 145 -12.05 12.12 13.64
C ASP A 145 -11.53 10.67 13.78
N PRO A 146 -10.53 10.39 14.63
CA PRO A 146 -9.97 9.05 14.74
C PRO A 146 -10.96 8.02 15.33
N GLY A 147 -11.89 8.44 16.19
CA GLY A 147 -12.94 7.56 16.73
C GLY A 147 -13.88 7.02 15.63
N SER A 148 -14.22 7.86 14.66
CA SER A 148 -14.98 7.47 13.47
C SER A 148 -14.22 6.46 12.60
N VAL A 149 -12.89 6.60 12.49
CA VAL A 149 -12.03 5.67 11.75
C VAL A 149 -11.97 4.33 12.48
N TYR A 150 -11.78 4.35 13.80
CA TYR A 150 -11.78 3.12 14.61
C TYR A 150 -13.11 2.37 14.48
N SER A 151 -14.23 3.08 14.61
CA SER A 151 -15.57 2.51 14.43
C SER A 151 -15.76 1.90 13.03
N TYR A 152 -15.25 2.57 11.99
CA TYR A 152 -15.23 2.06 10.62
C TYR A 152 -14.40 0.76 10.51
N LEU A 153 -13.21 0.72 11.11
CA LEU A 153 -12.36 -0.47 11.11
C LEU A 153 -13.07 -1.61 11.85
N LEU A 154 -13.50 -1.39 13.09
CA LEU A 154 -14.20 -2.40 13.89
C LEU A 154 -15.36 -3.03 13.10
N LYS A 155 -16.19 -2.20 12.45
CA LYS A 155 -17.29 -2.68 11.61
C LYS A 155 -16.82 -3.47 10.38
N ALA A 156 -15.71 -3.09 9.77
CA ALA A 156 -15.11 -3.80 8.64
C ALA A 156 -14.50 -5.15 9.05
N PHE A 157 -13.96 -5.26 10.26
CA PHE A 157 -13.48 -6.49 10.89
C PHE A 157 -14.60 -7.23 11.62
N LYS A 158 -15.81 -7.24 11.03
CA LYS A 158 -17.02 -7.95 11.50
C LYS A 158 -17.57 -7.52 12.88
N GLY A 159 -17.15 -6.37 13.39
CA GLY A 159 -17.56 -5.88 14.71
C GLY A 159 -16.83 -6.59 15.86
N ASP A 160 -15.80 -7.38 15.57
CA ASP A 160 -15.05 -8.12 16.57
C ASP A 160 -13.72 -7.42 16.88
N GLU A 161 -13.63 -6.88 18.09
CA GLU A 161 -12.45 -6.19 18.59
C GLU A 161 -11.26 -7.14 18.75
N SER A 162 -11.50 -8.40 19.09
CA SER A 162 -10.42 -9.40 19.20
C SER A 162 -9.78 -9.68 17.83
N THR A 163 -10.59 -9.80 16.78
CA THR A 163 -10.10 -9.91 15.40
C THR A 163 -9.32 -8.67 14.98
N LEU A 164 -9.84 -7.46 15.24
CA LEU A 164 -9.15 -6.21 14.90
C LEU A 164 -7.78 -6.14 15.60
N ASN A 165 -7.73 -6.46 16.89
CA ASN A 165 -6.50 -6.46 17.67
C ASN A 165 -5.51 -7.51 17.19
N ALA A 166 -5.95 -8.75 16.89
CA ALA A 166 -5.07 -9.78 16.35
C ALA A 166 -4.42 -9.38 15.01
N VAL A 167 -5.17 -8.69 14.14
CA VAL A 167 -4.63 -8.16 12.87
C VAL A 167 -3.65 -7.01 13.15
N LYS A 168 -4.01 -6.10 14.07
CA LYS A 168 -3.14 -4.98 14.47
C LYS A 168 -1.81 -5.51 15.03
N GLU A 169 -1.84 -6.47 15.94
CA GLU A 169 -0.64 -7.08 16.55
C GLU A 169 0.25 -7.75 15.50
N ALA A 170 -0.34 -8.52 14.57
CA ALA A 170 0.41 -9.13 13.48
C ALA A 170 1.10 -8.08 12.60
N MET A 171 0.40 -6.98 12.29
CA MET A 171 0.96 -5.84 11.56
C MET A 171 2.06 -5.13 12.37
N GLN A 172 1.87 -4.93 13.68
CA GLN A 172 2.87 -4.30 14.54
C GLN A 172 4.16 -5.12 14.57
N ALA A 173 4.06 -6.45 14.75
CA ALA A 173 5.21 -7.34 14.68
C ALA A 173 5.95 -7.24 13.33
N LEU A 174 5.21 -7.14 12.22
CA LEU A 174 5.81 -6.92 10.89
C LEU A 174 6.50 -5.56 10.79
N ALA A 175 5.89 -4.49 11.27
CA ALA A 175 6.51 -3.16 11.26
C ALA A 175 7.75 -3.08 12.19
N GLU A 176 7.74 -3.80 13.30
CA GLU A 176 8.87 -3.88 14.24
C GLU A 176 10.04 -4.67 13.69
N SER A 177 9.78 -5.71 12.88
CA SER A 177 10.81 -6.52 12.23
C SER A 177 11.67 -5.76 11.22
N ILE A 178 11.32 -4.51 10.90
CA ILE A 178 11.95 -3.70 9.87
C ILE A 178 12.64 -2.49 10.52
N PRO A 179 13.88 -2.16 10.10
CA PRO A 179 14.54 -0.93 10.53
C PRO A 179 13.71 0.31 10.18
N LYS A 180 13.62 1.25 11.12
CA LYS A 180 12.73 2.42 11.00
C LYS A 180 13.02 3.23 9.74
N GLU A 181 14.30 3.37 9.39
CA GLU A 181 14.78 4.13 8.22
C GLU A 181 14.26 3.55 6.90
N GLN A 182 14.02 2.23 6.84
CA GLN A 182 13.48 1.58 5.66
C GLN A 182 11.95 1.77 5.53
N LEU A 183 11.25 1.98 6.65
CA LEU A 183 9.82 2.30 6.65
C LEU A 183 9.58 3.74 6.18
N GLU A 184 10.39 4.68 6.66
CA GLU A 184 10.31 6.11 6.31
C GLU A 184 10.48 6.35 4.80
N ALA A 185 11.24 5.50 4.11
CA ALA A 185 11.40 5.56 2.65
C ALA A 185 10.11 5.23 1.86
N GLY A 186 9.05 4.73 2.51
CA GLY A 186 7.70 4.56 1.97
C GLY A 186 7.49 3.48 0.90
N LYS A 187 8.48 3.22 0.05
CA LYS A 187 8.38 2.15 -0.97
C LYS A 187 8.28 0.77 -0.33
N ARG A 188 9.01 0.54 0.78
CA ARG A 188 8.99 -0.75 1.48
C ARG A 188 7.63 -1.02 2.13
N THR A 189 7.03 -0.02 2.78
CA THR A 189 5.75 -0.15 3.49
C THR A 189 4.60 -0.54 2.56
N TYR A 190 4.53 0.08 1.38
CA TYR A 190 3.52 -0.30 0.38
C TYR A 190 3.81 -1.67 -0.23
N ASN A 191 5.09 -2.00 -0.52
CA ASN A 191 5.45 -3.31 -1.08
C ASN A 191 5.08 -4.46 -0.14
N LEU A 192 5.26 -4.31 1.18
CA LEU A 192 4.82 -5.29 2.17
C LEU A 192 3.30 -5.44 2.18
N TYR A 193 2.59 -4.32 2.15
CA TYR A 193 1.14 -4.34 1.99
C TYR A 193 0.73 -5.12 0.73
N GLU A 194 1.44 -4.98 -0.39
CA GLU A 194 1.11 -5.74 -1.61
C GLU A 194 1.26 -7.25 -1.45
N GLN A 195 2.10 -7.72 -0.52
CA GLN A 195 2.34 -9.14 -0.27
C GLN A 195 1.22 -9.78 0.55
N PHE A 196 0.71 -9.11 1.59
CA PHE A 196 -0.32 -9.68 2.46
C PHE A 196 -1.74 -9.17 2.19
N ARG A 197 -1.93 -8.09 1.41
CA ARG A 197 -3.25 -7.50 1.19
C ARG A 197 -4.24 -8.52 0.60
N PRO A 198 -5.54 -8.37 0.88
CA PRO A 198 -6.58 -9.19 0.26
C PRO A 198 -6.47 -9.22 -1.27
N GLU A 199 -6.76 -10.36 -1.89
CA GLU A 199 -6.81 -10.48 -3.35
C GLU A 199 -7.74 -9.45 -4.00
N TRP A 200 -7.42 -9.04 -5.23
CA TRP A 200 -8.28 -8.13 -5.98
C TRP A 200 -9.39 -8.94 -6.62
N LYS A 201 -10.64 -8.73 -6.18
CA LYS A 201 -11.84 -9.35 -6.76
C LYS A 201 -12.70 -8.36 -7.55
N GLY A 202 -12.13 -7.24 -7.96
CA GLY A 202 -12.87 -6.11 -8.53
C GLY A 202 -13.15 -5.03 -7.50
N TRP A 203 -13.75 -3.93 -7.96
CA TRP A 203 -14.07 -2.79 -7.11
C TRP A 203 -15.02 -3.18 -5.98
N GLY A 204 -14.67 -2.82 -4.74
CA GLY A 204 -15.46 -3.15 -3.55
C GLY A 204 -15.48 -4.65 -3.19
N GLY A 205 -14.77 -5.50 -3.93
CA GLY A 205 -14.71 -6.93 -3.67
C GLY A 205 -13.89 -7.26 -2.42
N LYS A 206 -14.39 -8.19 -1.61
CA LYS A 206 -13.68 -8.75 -0.47
C LYS A 206 -12.71 -9.84 -0.94
N GLY A 207 -11.56 -9.92 -0.29
CA GLY A 207 -10.60 -11.01 -0.45
C GLY A 207 -10.17 -11.56 0.91
N HIS A 208 -9.45 -12.67 0.90
CA HIS A 208 -8.88 -13.26 2.11
C HIS A 208 -7.66 -12.45 2.57
N LEU A 209 -7.69 -11.99 3.81
CA LEU A 209 -6.51 -11.57 4.57
C LEU A 209 -6.07 -12.78 5.41
N ASP A 210 -4.80 -13.14 5.35
CA ASP A 210 -4.23 -14.28 6.08
C ASP A 210 -3.28 -13.75 7.16
N LEU A 211 -3.60 -13.99 8.44
CA LEU A 211 -2.79 -13.47 9.55
C LEU A 211 -1.47 -14.24 9.68
N ASP A 212 -1.44 -15.52 9.35
CA ASP A 212 -0.22 -16.32 9.39
C ASP A 212 0.78 -15.83 8.34
N LEU A 213 0.30 -15.38 7.18
CA LEU A 213 1.15 -14.74 6.18
C LEU A 213 1.81 -13.47 6.72
N ILE A 214 1.07 -12.61 7.43
CA ILE A 214 1.63 -11.39 8.02
C ILE A 214 2.70 -11.74 9.07
N ARG A 215 2.42 -12.71 9.95
CA ARG A 215 3.37 -13.19 10.97
C ARG A 215 4.63 -13.79 10.36
N ASN A 216 4.49 -14.58 9.29
CA ASN A 216 5.62 -15.18 8.59
C ASN A 216 6.51 -14.13 7.91
N LEU A 217 5.90 -13.07 7.33
CA LEU A 217 6.66 -11.94 6.78
C LEU A 217 7.49 -11.25 7.87
N ALA A 218 6.94 -11.08 9.08
CA ALA A 218 7.67 -10.49 10.20
C ALA A 218 8.90 -11.34 10.58
N GLY A 219 8.75 -12.66 10.62
CA GLY A 219 9.85 -13.58 10.91
C GLY A 219 10.94 -13.61 9.82
N SER A 220 10.60 -13.39 8.54
CA SER A 220 11.59 -13.34 7.46
C SER A 220 12.36 -12.03 7.41
N GLU A 221 11.71 -10.90 7.70
CA GLU A 221 12.36 -9.58 7.65
C GLU A 221 13.32 -9.37 8.83
N GLY A 222 13.03 -9.95 10.01
CA GLY A 222 13.90 -9.84 11.19
C GLY A 222 15.19 -10.67 11.13
N ASN A 223 15.37 -11.47 10.08
CA ASN A 223 16.51 -12.39 9.90
C ASN A 223 17.47 -11.96 8.77
N GLU A 224 17.21 -10.82 8.12
CA GLU A 224 18.00 -10.24 7.02
C GLU A 224 18.78 -9.00 7.49
#